data_AF-A0A957JXK8-F1
#
_entry.id   AF-A0A957JXK8-F1
#
_cell.length_a   1.000
_cell.length_b   1.000
_cell.length_c   1.000
_cell.angle_alpha   90.00
_cell.angle_beta   90.00
_cell.angle_gamma   90.00
#
_symmetry.space_group_name_H-M   'P 1'
#
loop_
_entity.id
_entity.type
_entity.pdbx_description
1 polymer ?
#
loop_
_entity_poly.entity_id
_entity_poly.type
_entity_poly.pdbx_seq_one_letter_code
_entity_poly.pdbx_strand_id
1 'polypeptide(L)'
;MATLQAWQIEDLLTLVRLRYPGWADFAHPPFVADELSYKQEAAALAQELLGANAVAELLGQWQYDELLARVERLGRETNMLWLRVPRQSDLNILYQAGVDKAELARQLARLWHGEAPLPERVQSFGEYAVARGLPLKWPFVTYFLFLLHPDAAM
;
A
#
# COMPACT_ATOMS: atom_id res chain seq x y z
N MET A 1 -22.78 9.45 17.76
CA MET A 1 -22.49 9.72 16.34
C MET A 1 -23.48 10.78 15.87
N ALA A 2 -23.01 11.83 15.19
CA ALA A 2 -23.90 12.85 14.63
C ALA A 2 -24.54 12.29 13.34
N THR A 3 -25.88 12.31 13.27
CA THR A 3 -26.62 11.90 12.08
C THR A 3 -26.70 13.08 11.12
N LEU A 4 -26.31 12.89 9.85
CA LEU A 4 -26.44 13.92 8.83
C LEU A 4 -27.92 14.22 8.58
N GLN A 5 -28.24 15.50 8.44
CA GLN A 5 -29.58 15.96 8.05
C GLN A 5 -29.77 15.78 6.54
N ALA A 6 -31.03 15.65 6.10
CA ALA A 6 -31.37 15.39 4.70
C ALA A 6 -30.76 16.41 3.73
N TRP A 7 -30.77 17.69 4.08
CA TRP A 7 -30.18 18.75 3.25
C TRP A 7 -28.66 18.60 3.08
N GLN A 8 -27.95 18.11 4.11
CA GLN A 8 -26.50 17.88 4.03
C GLN A 8 -26.17 16.75 3.04
N ILE A 9 -27.03 15.73 2.99
CA ILE A 9 -26.91 14.64 2.03
C ILE A 9 -27.15 15.16 0.62
N GLU A 10 -28.19 15.97 0.41
CA GLU A 10 -28.48 16.56 -0.91
C GLU A 10 -27.37 17.49 -1.41
N ASP A 11 -26.79 18.31 -0.53
CA ASP A 11 -25.66 19.17 -0.87
C ASP A 11 -24.43 18.34 -1.32
N LEU A 12 -24.10 17.29 -0.58
CA LEU A 12 -22.99 16.38 -0.95
C LEU A 12 -23.24 15.70 -2.29
N LEU A 13 -24.46 15.18 -2.52
CA LEU A 13 -24.82 14.56 -3.80
C LEU A 13 -24.77 15.56 -4.96
N THR A 14 -25.12 16.83 -4.72
CA THR A 14 -25.04 17.89 -5.72
C THR A 14 -23.60 18.15 -6.14
N LEU A 15 -22.66 18.18 -5.19
CA LEU A 15 -21.23 18.34 -5.49
C LEU A 15 -20.68 17.16 -6.30
N VAL A 16 -21.05 15.93 -5.97
CA VAL A 16 -20.63 14.74 -6.74
C VAL A 16 -21.19 14.81 -8.16
N ARG A 17 -22.48 15.14 -8.32
CA ARG A 17 -23.13 15.24 -9.63
C ARG A 17 -22.61 16.40 -10.48
N LEU A 18 -22.05 17.44 -9.88
CA LEU A 18 -21.38 18.52 -10.60
C LEU A 18 -20.12 18.02 -11.31
N ARG A 19 -19.33 17.17 -10.64
CA ARG A 19 -18.11 16.57 -11.20
C ARG A 19 -18.42 15.39 -12.13
N TYR A 20 -19.44 14.60 -11.76
CA TYR A 20 -19.87 13.39 -12.47
C TYR A 20 -21.37 13.51 -12.84
N PRO A 21 -21.70 14.17 -13.96
CA PRO A 21 -23.09 14.30 -14.38
C PRO A 21 -23.78 12.94 -14.55
N GLY A 22 -24.99 12.82 -13.99
CA GLY A 22 -25.74 11.56 -13.99
C GLY A 22 -25.22 10.50 -13.01
N TRP A 23 -24.36 10.87 -12.06
CA TRP A 23 -23.89 9.97 -11.02
C TRP A 23 -25.05 9.40 -10.19
N ALA A 24 -25.12 8.07 -10.16
CA ALA A 24 -26.09 7.28 -9.40
C ALA A 24 -25.40 6.48 -8.28
N ASP A 25 -24.22 5.93 -8.57
CA ASP A 25 -23.41 5.14 -7.68
C ASP A 25 -21.93 5.17 -8.11
N PHE A 26 -21.08 4.46 -7.35
CA PHE A 26 -19.64 4.37 -7.60
C PHE A 26 -19.26 3.53 -8.83
N ALA A 27 -20.22 2.94 -9.54
CA ALA A 27 -19.99 2.28 -10.83
C ALA A 27 -20.12 3.25 -12.02
N HIS A 28 -20.38 4.54 -11.78
CA HIS A 28 -20.43 5.57 -12.83
C HIS A 28 -19.12 5.59 -13.64
N PRO A 29 -19.13 5.41 -14.97
CA PRO A 29 -17.90 5.12 -15.72
C PRO A 29 -16.83 6.21 -15.65
N PRO A 30 -17.15 7.51 -15.76
CA PRO A 30 -16.19 8.58 -15.48
C PRO A 30 -15.59 8.53 -14.06
N PHE A 31 -16.39 8.22 -13.04
CA PHE A 31 -15.86 8.05 -11.68
C PHE A 31 -14.90 6.86 -11.60
N VAL A 32 -15.26 5.73 -12.19
CA VAL A 32 -14.40 4.53 -12.22
C VAL A 32 -13.08 4.80 -12.94
N ALA A 33 -13.13 5.51 -14.07
CA ALA A 33 -11.93 5.89 -14.82
C ALA A 33 -11.01 6.79 -14.00
N ASP A 34 -11.57 7.83 -13.38
CA ASP A 34 -10.80 8.85 -12.66
C ASP A 34 -10.29 8.35 -11.30
N GLU A 35 -11.08 7.57 -10.56
CA GLU A 35 -10.82 7.27 -9.14
C GLU A 35 -10.46 5.81 -8.86
N LEU A 36 -10.87 4.86 -9.70
CA LEU A 36 -10.83 3.43 -9.35
C LEU A 36 -9.86 2.63 -10.21
N SER A 37 -9.81 2.89 -11.52
CA SER A 37 -9.08 2.06 -12.49
C SER A 37 -7.59 1.97 -12.16
N TYR A 38 -6.93 3.11 -11.92
CA TYR A 38 -5.51 3.11 -11.57
C TYR A 38 -5.20 2.43 -10.21
N LYS A 39 -6.15 2.45 -9.26
CA LYS A 39 -5.99 1.78 -7.96
C LYS A 39 -6.12 0.25 -8.12
N GLN A 40 -7.03 -0.19 -8.99
CA GLN A 40 -7.21 -1.60 -9.33
C GLN A 40 -6.00 -2.13 -10.10
N GLU A 41 -5.47 -1.36 -11.07
CA GLU A 41 -4.24 -1.69 -11.79
C GLU A 41 -3.03 -1.79 -10.84
N ALA A 42 -2.90 -0.85 -9.89
CA ALA A 42 -1.86 -0.90 -8.87
C ALA A 42 -1.97 -2.13 -7.96
N ALA A 43 -3.18 -2.52 -7.56
CA ALA A 43 -3.41 -3.72 -6.76
C ALA A 43 -3.08 -4.99 -7.56
N ALA A 44 -3.47 -5.06 -8.84
CA ALA A 44 -3.13 -6.17 -9.72
C ALA A 44 -1.60 -6.32 -9.89
N LEU A 45 -0.91 -5.20 -10.14
CA LEU A 45 0.55 -5.18 -10.21
C LEU A 45 1.21 -5.58 -8.88
N ALA A 46 0.63 -5.18 -7.75
CA ALA A 46 1.10 -5.60 -6.43
C ALA A 46 0.99 -7.11 -6.23
N GLN A 47 -0.12 -7.73 -6.65
CA GLN A 47 -0.27 -9.18 -6.60
C GLN A 47 0.75 -9.89 -7.50
N GLU A 48 0.99 -9.38 -8.71
CA GLU A 48 1.98 -9.94 -9.62
C GLU A 48 3.39 -9.89 -9.03
N LEU A 49 3.81 -8.73 -8.51
CA LEU A 49 5.18 -8.50 -8.08
C LEU A 49 5.46 -9.03 -6.67
N LEU A 50 4.51 -8.85 -5.76
CA LEU A 50 4.65 -9.03 -4.31
C LEU A 50 3.57 -9.95 -3.71
N GLY A 51 2.79 -10.66 -4.52
CA GLY A 51 1.86 -11.68 -4.04
C GLY A 51 2.58 -12.82 -3.32
N ALA A 52 1.82 -13.60 -2.52
CA ALA A 52 2.39 -14.62 -1.64
C ALA A 52 3.32 -15.62 -2.36
N ASN A 53 2.91 -16.10 -3.53
CA ASN A 53 3.71 -17.04 -4.34
C ASN A 53 5.00 -16.40 -4.87
N ALA A 54 4.92 -15.18 -5.41
CA ALA A 54 6.07 -14.45 -5.93
C ALA A 54 7.09 -14.15 -4.84
N VAL A 55 6.63 -13.71 -3.66
CA VAL A 55 7.49 -13.47 -2.49
C VAL A 55 8.12 -14.78 -2.00
N ALA A 56 7.34 -15.86 -1.87
CA ALA A 56 7.85 -17.15 -1.43
C ALA A 56 8.93 -17.70 -2.37
N GLU A 57 8.74 -17.56 -3.68
CA GLU A 57 9.71 -17.97 -4.70
C GLU A 57 11.03 -17.17 -4.57
N LEU A 58 10.96 -15.84 -4.53
CA LEU A 58 12.13 -14.99 -4.40
C LEU A 58 12.91 -15.27 -3.11
N LEU A 59 12.20 -15.46 -1.98
CA LEU A 59 12.84 -15.82 -0.72
C LEU A 59 13.48 -17.21 -0.76
N GLY A 60 12.81 -18.20 -1.37
CA GLY A 60 13.34 -19.55 -1.53
C GLY A 60 14.59 -19.62 -2.41
N GLN A 61 14.73 -18.68 -3.36
CA GLN A 61 15.89 -18.53 -4.23
C GLN A 61 16.93 -17.51 -3.71
N TRP A 62 16.73 -16.96 -2.51
CA TRP A 62 17.60 -15.95 -1.90
C TRP A 62 17.74 -14.66 -2.75
N GLN A 63 16.75 -14.34 -3.59
CA GLN A 63 16.71 -13.17 -4.47
C GLN A 63 16.19 -11.93 -3.74
N TYR A 64 16.87 -11.55 -2.64
CA TYR A 64 16.44 -10.45 -1.79
C TYR A 64 16.52 -9.09 -2.47
N ASP A 65 17.58 -8.85 -3.25
CA ASP A 65 17.76 -7.60 -4.00
C ASP A 65 16.62 -7.38 -5.00
N GLU A 66 16.21 -8.44 -5.70
CA GLU A 66 15.09 -8.40 -6.64
C GLU A 66 13.77 -8.12 -5.92
N LEU A 67 13.52 -8.75 -4.77
CA LEU A 67 12.33 -8.45 -3.97
C LEU A 67 12.29 -6.98 -3.58
N LEU A 68 13.38 -6.42 -3.06
CA LEU A 68 13.42 -5.01 -2.68
C LEU A 68 13.30 -4.07 -3.91
N ALA A 69 13.83 -4.46 -5.07
CA ALA A 69 13.65 -3.72 -6.31
C ALA A 69 12.18 -3.69 -6.77
N ARG A 70 11.44 -4.80 -6.60
CA ARG A 70 9.99 -4.86 -6.87
C ARG A 70 9.18 -3.97 -5.93
N VAL A 71 9.56 -3.91 -4.65
CA VAL A 71 8.97 -2.99 -3.66
C VAL A 71 9.18 -1.55 -4.07
N GLU A 72 10.40 -1.20 -4.46
CA GLU A 72 10.73 0.14 -4.94
C GLU A 72 9.95 0.49 -6.21
N ARG A 73 9.88 -0.41 -7.19
CA ARG A 73 9.13 -0.24 -8.43
C ARG A 73 7.66 0.04 -8.13
N LEU A 74 7.00 -0.82 -7.35
CA LEU A 74 5.60 -0.65 -7.01
C LEU A 74 5.35 0.66 -6.25
N GLY A 75 6.22 1.03 -5.32
CA GLY A 75 6.06 2.28 -4.58
C GLY A 75 6.23 3.55 -5.42
N ARG A 76 6.93 3.47 -6.56
CA ARG A 76 7.09 4.58 -7.51
C ARG A 76 5.92 4.72 -8.48
N GLU A 77 5.34 3.60 -8.93
CA GLU A 77 4.25 3.60 -9.93
C GLU A 77 2.96 4.24 -9.41
N THR A 78 2.72 4.25 -8.09
CA THR A 78 1.40 4.60 -7.56
C THR A 78 1.23 6.03 -7.07
N ASN A 79 2.22 6.92 -7.25
CA ASN A 79 2.24 8.33 -6.82
C ASN A 79 1.94 8.63 -5.34
N MET A 80 1.51 7.67 -4.52
CA MET A 80 1.17 7.87 -3.10
C MET A 80 2.39 7.92 -2.17
N LEU A 81 3.55 7.44 -2.61
CA LEU A 81 4.76 7.35 -1.76
C LEU A 81 5.87 8.32 -2.20
N TRP A 82 5.60 9.21 -3.17
CA TRP A 82 6.60 10.10 -3.77
C TRP A 82 6.31 11.59 -3.58
N LEU A 83 6.61 12.12 -2.38
CA LEU A 83 6.77 13.57 -2.19
C LEU A 83 8.18 13.98 -2.63
N ARG A 84 8.39 14.15 -3.95
CA ARG A 84 9.46 14.91 -4.65
C ARG A 84 10.94 14.78 -4.22
N VAL A 85 11.32 13.98 -3.22
CA VAL A 85 12.70 13.77 -2.73
C VAL A 85 12.89 12.33 -2.19
N PRO A 86 13.71 11.47 -2.83
CA PRO A 86 13.85 10.05 -2.47
C PRO A 86 14.27 9.79 -1.01
N ARG A 87 15.15 10.64 -0.46
CA ARG A 87 15.68 10.52 0.93
C ARG A 87 14.69 10.92 2.03
N GLN A 88 13.56 11.51 1.66
CA GLN A 88 12.46 11.81 2.57
C GLN A 88 11.17 11.08 2.18
N SER A 89 11.24 10.18 1.20
CA SER A 89 10.08 9.38 0.78
C SER A 89 9.71 8.34 1.83
N ASP A 90 8.51 7.79 1.70
CA ASP A 90 8.08 6.65 2.54
C ASP A 90 8.89 5.38 2.25
N LEU A 91 9.62 5.33 1.12
CA LEU A 91 10.54 4.25 0.76
C LEU A 91 11.93 4.37 1.40
N ASN A 92 12.20 5.36 2.25
CA ASN A 92 13.54 5.62 2.78
C ASN A 92 14.15 4.43 3.56
N ILE A 93 13.32 3.54 4.10
CA ILE A 93 13.77 2.30 4.75
C ILE A 93 14.63 1.41 3.84
N LEU A 94 14.39 1.46 2.52
CA LEU A 94 15.12 0.66 1.52
C LEU A 94 16.55 1.13 1.27
N TYR A 95 16.89 2.39 1.60
CA TYR A 95 18.16 3.01 1.25
C TYR A 95 19.11 3.22 2.44
N GLN A 96 18.79 2.67 3.61
CA GLN A 96 19.63 2.83 4.79
C GLN A 96 20.96 2.10 4.61
N ALA A 97 22.07 2.81 4.86
CA ALA A 97 23.39 2.22 4.86
C ALA A 97 23.48 1.14 5.94
N GLY A 98 23.91 -0.07 5.57
CA GLY A 98 24.04 -1.19 6.51
C GLY A 98 22.74 -1.95 6.81
N VAL A 99 21.65 -1.70 6.08
CA VAL A 99 20.46 -2.54 6.20
C VAL A 99 20.77 -3.96 5.73
N ASP A 100 20.43 -4.96 6.56
CA ASP A 100 20.46 -6.35 6.15
C ASP A 100 19.28 -6.61 5.22
N LYS A 101 19.56 -6.68 3.92
CA LYS A 101 18.55 -6.86 2.88
C LYS A 101 17.80 -8.17 3.02
N ALA A 102 18.49 -9.23 3.45
CA ALA A 102 17.87 -10.53 3.65
C ALA A 102 16.86 -10.47 4.80
N GLU A 103 17.25 -9.87 5.91
CA GLU A 103 16.36 -9.70 7.05
C GLU A 103 15.20 -8.77 6.71
N LEU A 104 15.45 -7.63 6.05
CA LEU A 104 14.39 -6.72 5.63
C LEU A 104 13.37 -7.42 4.72
N ALA A 105 13.84 -8.17 3.72
CA ALA A 105 12.96 -8.92 2.81
C ALA A 105 12.08 -9.94 3.55
N ARG A 106 12.64 -10.66 4.54
CA ARG A 106 11.87 -11.60 5.37
C ARG A 106 10.85 -10.89 6.25
N GLN A 107 11.22 -9.75 6.84
CA GLN A 107 10.32 -8.96 7.69
C GLN A 107 9.16 -8.38 6.88
N LEU A 108 9.41 -7.94 5.65
CA LEU A 108 8.37 -7.51 4.71
C LEU A 108 7.44 -8.68 4.33
N ALA A 109 7.99 -9.86 4.03
CA ALA A 109 7.18 -11.04 3.73
C ALA A 109 6.31 -11.45 4.92
N ARG A 110 6.83 -11.40 6.15
CA ARG A 110 6.05 -11.64 7.37
C ARG A 110 4.96 -10.61 7.57
N LEU A 111 5.25 -9.33 7.29
CA LEU A 111 4.27 -8.25 7.37
C LEU A 111 3.08 -8.51 6.43
N TRP A 112 3.35 -8.87 5.18
CA TRP A 112 2.31 -9.00 4.16
C TRP A 112 1.59 -10.35 4.19
N HIS A 113 2.34 -11.43 4.34
CA HIS A 113 1.84 -12.80 4.11
C HIS A 113 2.06 -13.73 5.30
N GLY A 114 2.52 -13.20 6.44
CA GLY A 114 2.65 -13.99 7.66
C GLY A 114 1.30 -14.52 8.16
N GLU A 115 1.34 -15.65 8.86
CA GLU A 115 0.15 -16.34 9.39
C GLU A 115 -0.47 -15.64 10.61
N ALA A 116 0.31 -14.81 11.32
CA ALA A 116 -0.17 -14.08 12.49
C ALA A 116 -1.23 -13.03 12.11
N PRO A 117 -2.12 -12.65 13.03
CA PRO A 117 -3.08 -11.56 12.82
C PRO A 117 -2.42 -10.27 12.34
N LEU A 118 -3.12 -9.49 11.50
CA LEU A 118 -2.58 -8.25 10.92
C LEU A 118 -2.01 -7.27 11.97
N PRO A 119 -2.67 -6.99 13.11
CA PRO A 119 -2.09 -6.10 14.12
C PRO A 119 -0.75 -6.60 14.67
N GLU A 120 -0.60 -7.90 14.89
CA GLU A 120 0.64 -8.51 15.39
C GLU A 120 1.77 -8.44 14.35
N ARG A 121 1.44 -8.64 13.07
CA ARG A 121 2.39 -8.50 11.95
C ARG A 121 2.91 -7.06 11.83
N VAL A 122 2.01 -6.08 11.91
CA VAL A 122 2.35 -4.65 11.90
C VAL A 122 3.21 -4.29 13.11
N GLN A 123 2.84 -4.76 14.31
CA GLN A 123 3.61 -4.53 15.52
C GLN A 123 5.03 -5.13 15.42
N SER A 124 5.14 -6.39 14.99
CA SER A 124 6.44 -7.08 14.84
C SER A 124 7.37 -6.36 13.87
N PHE A 125 6.83 -5.87 12.75
CA PHE A 125 7.60 -5.08 11.79
C PHE A 125 8.04 -3.73 12.38
N GLY A 126 7.16 -3.08 13.14
CA GLY A 126 7.47 -1.84 13.88
C GLY A 126 8.62 -2.03 14.88
N GLU A 127 8.55 -3.07 15.69
CA GLU A 127 9.59 -3.44 16.66
C GLU A 127 10.93 -3.73 15.98
N TYR A 128 10.90 -4.47 14.86
CA TYR A 128 12.09 -4.71 14.04
C TYR A 128 12.73 -3.39 13.56
N ALA A 129 11.93 -2.48 12.99
CA ALA A 129 12.44 -1.22 12.46
C ALA A 129 13.04 -0.35 13.58
N VAL A 130 12.38 -0.27 14.74
CA VAL A 130 12.88 0.46 15.92
C VAL A 130 14.18 -0.14 16.43
N ALA A 131 14.24 -1.47 16.61
CA ALA A 131 15.43 -2.17 17.11
C ALA A 131 16.65 -1.99 16.19
N ARG A 132 16.43 -1.74 14.90
CA ARG A 132 17.48 -1.51 13.90
C ARG A 132 17.73 -0.04 13.57
N GLY A 133 17.03 0.89 14.24
CA GLY A 133 17.16 2.33 13.98
C GLY A 133 16.74 2.73 12.57
N LEU A 134 15.84 1.97 11.94
CA LEU A 134 15.39 2.23 10.58
C LEU A 134 14.30 3.31 10.58
N PRO A 135 14.27 4.20 9.56
CA PRO A 135 13.19 5.17 9.42
C PRO A 135 11.91 4.46 9.02
N LEU A 136 10.97 4.36 9.94
CA LEU A 136 9.66 3.77 9.69
C LEU A 136 8.62 4.88 9.55
N LYS A 137 7.97 4.93 8.39
CA LYS A 137 6.81 5.78 8.16
C LYS A 137 5.58 4.90 7.99
N TRP A 138 4.50 5.26 8.67
CA TRP A 138 3.26 4.49 8.64
C TRP A 138 2.71 4.25 7.21
N PRO A 139 2.83 5.18 6.22
CA PRO A 139 2.31 4.93 4.88
C PRO A 139 3.04 3.77 4.19
N PHE A 140 4.34 3.59 4.44
CA PHE A 140 5.07 2.44 3.91
C PHE A 140 4.43 1.13 4.34
N VAL A 141 4.07 1.00 5.63
CA VAL A 141 3.51 -0.24 6.17
C VAL A 141 2.10 -0.48 5.63
N THR A 142 1.24 0.53 5.73
CA THR A 142 -0.19 0.37 5.42
C THR A 142 -0.46 0.32 3.93
N TYR A 143 0.28 1.06 3.11
CA TYR A 143 0.02 1.17 1.69
C TYR A 143 0.18 -0.16 0.93
N PHE A 144 1.26 -0.89 1.19
CA PHE A 144 1.44 -2.22 0.58
C PHE A 144 0.38 -3.21 1.04
N LEU A 145 -0.08 -3.11 2.30
CA LEU A 145 -1.18 -3.93 2.80
C LEU A 145 -2.50 -3.62 2.07
N PHE A 146 -2.81 -2.35 1.80
CA PHE A 146 -3.98 -1.97 1.00
C PHE A 146 -3.93 -2.53 -0.43
N LEU A 147 -2.75 -2.53 -1.06
CA LEU A 147 -2.61 -3.07 -2.42
C LEU A 147 -2.66 -4.61 -2.47
N LEU A 148 -2.08 -5.27 -1.47
CA LEU A 148 -1.99 -6.73 -1.40
C LEU A 148 -3.24 -7.39 -0.81
N HIS A 149 -4.01 -6.66 -0.01
CA HIS A 149 -5.21 -7.17 0.66
C HIS A 149 -6.34 -6.14 0.61
N PRO A 150 -6.79 -5.74 -0.60
CA PRO A 150 -7.81 -4.69 -0.74
C PRO A 150 -9.12 -5.04 -0.02
N ASP A 151 -9.46 -6.33 0.07
CA ASP A 151 -10.68 -6.82 0.71
C ASP A 151 -10.58 -6.91 2.24
N ALA A 152 -9.36 -6.96 2.80
CA ALA A 152 -9.15 -7.04 4.25
C ALA A 152 -9.06 -5.66 4.92
N ALA A 153 -9.01 -4.59 4.12
CA ALA A 153 -8.88 -3.22 4.58
C ALA A 153 -10.16 -2.38 4.42
N MET A 154 -11.25 -2.99 3.92
CA MET A 154 -12.63 -2.46 3.94
C MET A 154 -13.45 -3.12 5.04
#